data_AF-A0A7I7LJK0-F1
#
_entry.id   AF-A0A7I7LJK0-F1
#
_cell.length_a   1.000
_cell.length_b   1.000
_cell.length_c   1.000
_cell.angle_alpha   90.00
_cell.angle_beta   90.00
_cell.angle_gamma   90.00
#
_symmetry.space_group_name_H-M   'P 1'
#
loop_
_entity.id
_entity.type
_entity.pdbx_description
1 polymer ?
#
loop_
_entity_poly.entity_id
_entity_poly.type
_entity_poly.pdbx_seq_one_letter_code
_entity_poly.pdbx_strand_id
1 'polypeptide(L)' 'MRTARGIEDVITTLIDPVAAGDLVLVYAGTAISRLGDDGDDS' A
#
# COMPACT_ATOMS: atom_id res chain seq x y z
N MET A 1 -2.87 -3.52 -7.57
CA MET A 1 -2.46 -4.11 -6.26
C MET A 1 -3.04 -5.50 -6.11
N ARG A 2 -2.45 -6.40 -5.32
CA ARG A 2 -3.00 -7.73 -5.07
C ARG A 2 -3.60 -7.80 -3.66
N THR A 3 -4.86 -8.19 -3.58
CA THR A 3 -5.62 -8.40 -2.35
C THR A 3 -6.01 -9.89 -2.25
N ALA A 4 -6.62 -10.27 -1.12
CA ALA A 4 -7.21 -11.61 -0.98
C ALA A 4 -8.34 -11.89 -2.00
N ARG A 5 -8.91 -10.85 -2.61
CA ARG A 5 -9.99 -10.96 -3.61
C ARG A 5 -9.47 -10.96 -5.05
N GLY A 6 -8.19 -10.68 -5.27
CA GLY A 6 -7.58 -10.68 -6.60
C GLY A 6 -6.76 -9.41 -6.86
N ILE A 7 -6.69 -9.01 -8.12
CA ILE A 7 -6.03 -7.76 -8.51
C ILE A 7 -7.07 -6.63 -8.56
N GLU A 8 -6.72 -5.51 -7.94
CA GLU A 8 -7.57 -4.32 -7.83
C GLU A 8 -6.76 -3.04 -8.11
N ASP A 9 -7.42 -2.05 -8.71
CA ASP A 9 -6.87 -0.70 -8.86
C ASP A 9 -7.07 0.09 -7.57
N VAL A 10 -6.03 0.82 -7.14
CA VAL A 10 -6.01 1.57 -5.88
C VAL A 10 -5.39 2.94 -6.15
N ILE A 11 -5.99 3.99 -5.59
CA ILE A 11 -5.47 5.36 -5.67
C ILE A 11 -4.33 5.52 -4.66
N THR A 12 -3.16 6.00 -5.10
CA THR A 12 -1.96 6.13 -4.24
C THR A 12 -1.48 7.57 -4.08
N THR A 13 -2.26 8.57 -4.50
CA THR A 13 -1.85 9.98 -4.52
C THR A 13 -1.64 10.62 -3.15
N LEU A 14 -2.06 9.96 -2.07
CA LEU A 14 -1.99 10.47 -0.70
C LEU A 14 -0.77 9.98 0.09
N ILE A 15 0.06 9.12 -0.51
CA ILE A 15 1.26 8.55 0.11
C ILE A 15 2.45 8.73 -0.83
N ASP A 16 3.65 8.47 -0.32
CA ASP A 16 4.85 8.42 -1.14
C ASP A 16 4.74 7.35 -2.25
N PRO A 17 5.50 7.50 -3.36
CA PRO A 17 5.51 6.53 -4.44
C PRO A 17 5.73 5.10 -3.92
N VAL A 18 4.87 4.19 -4.39
CA VAL A 18 4.90 2.77 -4.03
C VAL A 18 5.64 1.94 -5.08
N ALA A 19 6.43 0.99 -4.63
CA ALA A 19 7.11 0.02 -5.48
C ALA A 19 6.36 -1.31 -5.55
N ALA A 20 6.69 -2.14 -6.55
CA ALA A 20 6.18 -3.50 -6.61
C ALA A 20 6.73 -4.31 -5.42
N GLY A 21 5.83 -4.92 -4.65
CA GLY A 21 6.16 -5.64 -3.42
C GLY A 21 5.81 -4.89 -2.14
N ASP A 22 5.57 -3.57 -2.22
CA ASP A 22 5.14 -2.78 -1.06
C ASP A 22 3.77 -3.23 -0.55
N LEU A 23 3.64 -3.27 0.77
CA LEU A 23 2.37 -3.48 1.45
C LEU A 23 1.76 -2.12 1.81
N VAL A 24 0.47 -1.94 1.53
CA VAL A 24 -0.24 -0.68 1.81
C VAL A 24 -1.57 -0.95 2.50
N LEU A 25 -1.94 -0.08 3.44
CA LEU A 25 -3.27 -0.02 4.02
C LEU A 25 -4.19 0.77 3.09
N VAL A 26 -5.30 0.15 2.68
CA VAL A 26 -6.29 0.73 1.78
C VAL A 26 -7.60 0.96 2.51
N TYR A 27 -8.15 2.16 2.37
CA TYR A 27 -9.48 2.54 2.85
C TYR A 27 -10.29 3.14 1.71
N ALA A 28 -11.49 2.60 1.47
CA ALA A 28 -12.40 3.06 0.41
C ALA A 28 -11.73 3.20 -0.98
N GLY A 29 -10.86 2.26 -1.36
CA GLY A 29 -10.15 2.25 -2.65
C GLY A 29 -8.93 3.19 -2.72
N THR A 30 -8.57 3.83 -1.62
CA THR A 30 -7.41 4.75 -1.53
C THR A 30 -6.37 4.19 -0.56
N ALA A 31 -5.11 4.12 -0.99
CA ALA A 31 -4.00 3.82 -0.10
C ALA A 31 -3.73 5.02 0.82
N ILE A 32 -3.68 4.77 2.11
CA ILE A 32 -3.54 5.81 3.15
C ILE A 32 -2.28 5.65 4.00
N SER A 33 -1.59 4.52 3.88
CA SER A 33 -0.33 4.25 4.59
C SER A 33 0.41 3.08 3.93
N ARG A 34 1.75 3.09 3.99
CA ARG A 34 2.63 1.97 3.63
C ARG A 34 3.03 1.21 4.90
N LEU A 35 3.00 -0.12 4.87
CA LEU A 35 3.42 -0.98 5.96
C LEU A 35 4.87 -1.42 5.77
N GLY A 36 5.62 -1.48 6.87
CA GLY A 36 7.03 -1.91 6.87
C GLY A 36 8.03 -0.82 6.50
N ASP A 37 7.58 0.44 6.44
CA ASP A 37 8.42 1.63 6.26
C ASP A 37 8.76 2.33 7.60
N ASP A 38 8.13 1.88 8.69
CA ASP A 38 8.69 2.08 10.03
C ASP A 38 9.93 1.19 10.07
N GLY A 39 11.10 1.81 10.08
CA GLY A 39 12.38 1.20 9.70
C GLY A 39 12.65 -0.18 10.27
N ASP A 40 13.62 -0.86 9.64
CA ASP A 40 14.41 -1.92 10.24
C ASP A 40 14.85 -1.54 11.67
N ASP A 41 13.97 -1.76 12.64
CA ASP A 41 14.23 -1.69 14.08
C ASP A 41 14.37 -3.13 14.54
N SER A 42 15.47 -3.74 14.06
CA SER A 42 16.03 -4.98 14.58
C SER A 42 17.11 -4.72 15.62
#